data_AF-A0A3A4W5K4-F1
#
_entry.id   AF-A0A3A4W5K4-F1
#
_cell.length_a   1.000
_cell.length_b   1.000
_cell.length_c   1.000
_cell.angle_alpha   90.00
_cell.angle_beta   90.00
_cell.angle_gamma   90.00
#
_symmetry.space_group_name_H-M   'P 1'
#
loop_
_entity.id
_entity.type
_entity.pdbx_description
1 polymer ?
#
loop_
_entity_poly.entity_id
_entity_poly.type
_entity_poly.pdbx_seq_one_letter_code
_entity_poly.pdbx_strand_id
1 'polypeptide(L)' 'MSAVDSGLTDAGRDLYPPPHPVMPALGWARFETLTRGHPLPVYALGGMKPKLLDEAIQHGAHGIALSSGIW' A
#
# COMPACT_ATOMS: atom_id res chain seq x y z
N MET A 1 9.20 46.97 19.09
CA MET A 1 9.97 46.35 17.98
C MET A 1 10.93 45.36 18.62
N SER A 2 10.82 44.05 18.55
CA SER A 2 9.94 43.11 17.84
C SER A 2 9.91 41.84 18.72
N ALA A 3 8.71 41.32 19.00
CA ALA A 3 8.51 39.97 19.51
C ALA A 3 7.13 39.55 19.01
N VAL A 4 7.04 39.29 17.71
CA VAL A 4 5.89 38.61 17.13
C VAL A 4 6.19 37.13 17.17
N ASP A 5 5.44 36.46 18.03
CA ASP A 5 5.45 35.04 18.30
C ASP A 5 5.48 34.20 17.02
N SER A 6 6.36 33.21 17.06
CA SER A 6 6.32 32.02 16.24
C SER A 6 5.06 31.23 16.58
N GLY A 7 4.00 31.41 15.80
CA GLY A 7 2.70 30.79 16.07
C GLY A 7 1.97 30.24 14.85
N LEU A 8 2.67 29.96 13.75
CA LEU A 8 2.07 29.33 12.57
C LEU A 8 2.58 27.89 12.40
N THR A 9 2.45 27.09 13.45
CA THR A 9 2.59 25.63 13.36
C THR A 9 1.28 25.04 12.85
N ASP A 10 1.28 24.68 11.57
CA ASP A 10 0.60 23.51 10.99
C ASP A 10 -0.89 23.26 11.27
N ALA A 11 -1.69 24.31 11.55
CA ALA A 11 -3.14 24.21 11.75
C ALA A 11 -3.94 23.83 10.47
N GLY A 12 -3.30 23.22 9.47
CA GLY A 12 -3.89 22.89 8.17
C GLY A 12 -3.91 21.41 7.80
N ARG A 13 -3.22 20.53 8.54
CA ARG A 13 -3.08 19.12 8.14
C ARG A 13 -3.96 18.13 8.92
N ASP A 14 -4.75 18.63 9.87
CA ASP A 14 -5.51 17.78 10.80
C ASP A 14 -7.00 17.66 10.45
N LEU A 15 -7.48 18.40 9.44
CA LEU A 15 -8.91 18.45 9.07
C LEU A 15 -9.31 17.48 7.96
N TYR A 16 -8.37 16.72 7.41
CA TYR A 16 -8.68 15.73 6.37
C TYR A 16 -8.16 14.36 6.80
N PRO A 17 -9.04 13.41 7.18
CA PRO A 17 -8.61 12.03 7.33
C PRO A 17 -7.96 11.60 6.00
N PRO A 18 -6.89 10.79 6.02
CA PRO A 18 -6.27 10.33 4.78
C PRO A 18 -7.38 9.80 3.86
N PRO A 19 -7.34 10.11 2.55
CA PRO A 19 -8.45 9.87 1.64
C PRO A 19 -8.87 8.39 1.56
N HIS A 20 -8.04 7.49 2.10
CA HIS A 20 -8.35 6.07 2.23
C HIS A 20 -8.00 5.56 3.64
N PRO A 21 -8.96 4.92 4.33
CA PRO A 21 -8.69 4.27 5.61
C PRO A 21 -7.67 3.15 5.43
N VAL A 22 -6.74 3.02 6.38
CA VAL A 22 -5.80 1.91 6.44
C VAL A 22 -6.59 0.62 6.65
N MET A 23 -6.58 -0.26 5.64
CA MET A 23 -7.17 -1.59 5.75
C MET A 23 -6.10 -2.61 6.17
N PRO A 24 -6.45 -3.61 7.00
CA PRO A 24 -5.57 -4.74 7.27
C PRO A 24 -5.17 -5.45 5.97
N ALA A 25 -3.94 -5.93 5.92
CA ALA A 25 -3.47 -6.71 4.78
C ALA A 25 -4.30 -8.01 4.64
N LEU A 26 -4.58 -8.41 3.39
CA LEU A 26 -5.33 -9.62 3.07
C LEU A 26 -4.66 -10.89 3.63
N GLY A 27 -3.32 -10.90 3.65
CA GLY A 27 -2.49 -12.04 4.04
C GLY A 27 -2.36 -13.09 2.94
N TRP A 28 -1.23 -13.78 2.92
CA TRP A 28 -0.89 -14.72 1.84
C TRP A 28 -1.80 -15.94 1.77
N ALA A 29 -2.16 -16.55 2.91
CA ALA A 29 -3.04 -17.71 2.93
C ALA A 29 -4.41 -17.43 2.28
N ARG A 30 -4.96 -16.23 2.54
CA ARG A 30 -6.24 -15.81 1.93
C ARG A 30 -6.06 -15.41 0.47
N PHE A 31 -4.95 -14.74 0.14
CA PHE A 31 -4.61 -14.44 -1.25
C PHE A 31 -4.54 -15.73 -2.09
N GLU A 32 -3.79 -16.73 -1.64
CA GLU A 32 -3.64 -18.03 -2.32
C GLU A 32 -4.99 -18.74 -2.51
N THR A 33 -5.86 -18.66 -1.50
CA THR A 33 -7.23 -19.22 -1.61
C THR A 33 -8.04 -18.53 -2.70
N LEU A 34 -7.86 -17.22 -2.88
CA LEU A 34 -8.57 -16.42 -3.88
C LEU A 34 -7.96 -16.55 -5.28
N THR A 35 -6.66 -16.81 -5.40
CA THR A 35 -5.99 -16.99 -6.71
C THR A 35 -6.14 -18.40 -7.27
N ARG A 36 -6.35 -19.41 -6.40
CA ARG A 36 -6.45 -20.81 -6.81
C ARG A 36 -7.58 -21.04 -7.81
N GLY A 37 -7.24 -21.57 -8.98
CA GLY A 37 -8.21 -21.98 -10.00
C GLY A 37 -8.76 -20.83 -10.85
N HIS A 38 -8.29 -19.60 -10.67
CA HIS A 38 -8.64 -18.50 -11.56
C HIS A 38 -7.82 -18.57 -12.86
N PRO A 39 -8.45 -18.56 -14.05
CA PRO A 39 -7.75 -18.63 -15.34
C PRO A 39 -7.15 -17.29 -15.77
N LEU A 40 -7.41 -16.21 -15.02
CA LEU A 40 -6.92 -14.87 -15.32
C LEU A 40 -5.66 -14.55 -14.51
N PRO A 41 -4.70 -13.81 -15.07
CA PRO A 41 -3.55 -13.32 -14.32
C PRO A 41 -3.96 -12.47 -13.11
N VAL A 42 -3.48 -12.85 -11.93
CA VAL A 42 -3.71 -12.12 -10.67
C VAL A 42 -2.44 -11.43 -10.22
N TYR A 43 -2.51 -10.15 -9.84
CA TYR A 43 -1.36 -9.39 -9.35
C TYR A 43 -1.58 -8.97 -7.89
N ALA A 44 -0.55 -9.13 -7.05
CA ALA A 44 -0.60 -8.68 -5.67
C ALA A 44 -0.49 -7.14 -5.59
N LEU A 45 -1.27 -6.54 -4.70
CA LEU A 45 -1.43 -5.09 -4.54
C LEU A 45 -1.34 -4.69 -3.07
N GLY A 46 -0.93 -3.44 -2.83
CA GLY A 46 -0.87 -2.85 -1.50
C GLY A 46 0.47 -3.09 -0.80
N GLY A 47 1.32 -2.06 -0.76
CA GLY A 47 2.60 -2.11 -0.03
C GLY A 47 3.66 -3.05 -0.62
N MET A 48 3.48 -3.49 -1.88
CA MET A 48 4.41 -4.40 -2.55
C MET A 48 5.79 -3.77 -2.79
N LYS A 49 6.83 -4.62 -2.80
CA LYS A 49 8.23 -4.25 -3.03
C LYS A 49 8.86 -5.29 -3.97
N PRO A 50 9.87 -4.94 -4.78
CA PRO A 50 10.52 -5.90 -5.70
C PRO A 50 10.97 -7.20 -5.02
N LYS A 51 11.50 -7.11 -3.79
CA LYS A 51 11.93 -8.27 -3.00
C LYS A 51 10.82 -9.25 -2.59
N LEU A 52 9.55 -8.89 -2.77
CA LEU A 52 8.39 -9.72 -2.45
C LEU A 52 7.84 -10.44 -3.70
N LEU A 53 8.44 -10.24 -4.88
CA LEU A 53 7.96 -10.85 -6.12
C LEU A 53 7.92 -12.38 -6.02
N ASP A 54 8.99 -13.00 -5.56
CA ASP A 54 9.09 -14.46 -5.47
C ASP A 54 8.06 -15.04 -4.49
N GLU A 55 7.85 -14.37 -3.35
CA GLU A 55 6.83 -14.75 -2.37
C GLU A 55 5.41 -14.61 -2.96
N ALA A 56 5.15 -13.52 -3.69
CA ALA A 56 3.86 -13.33 -4.36
C ALA A 56 3.58 -14.43 -5.40
N ILE A 57 4.60 -14.83 -6.18
CA ILE A 57 4.49 -15.91 -7.17
C ILE A 57 4.22 -17.25 -6.47
N GLN A 58 4.89 -17.53 -5.35
CA GLN A 58 4.66 -18.75 -4.55
C GLN A 58 3.20 -18.85 -4.06
N HIS A 59 2.52 -17.73 -3.83
CA HIS A 59 1.10 -17.69 -3.46
C HIS A 59 0.13 -17.51 -4.64
N GLY A 60 0.60 -17.75 -5.87
CA GLY A 60 -0.25 -17.78 -7.06
C GLY A 60 -0.45 -16.44 -7.76
N ALA A 61 0.34 -15.42 -7.42
CA ALA A 61 0.37 -14.19 -8.21
C ALA A 61 1.15 -14.42 -9.52
N HIS A 62 0.76 -13.73 -10.58
CA HIS A 62 1.54 -13.59 -11.79
C HIS A 62 2.60 -12.48 -11.66
N GLY A 63 2.41 -11.57 -10.71
CA GLY A 63 3.36 -10.51 -10.40
C GLY A 63 2.85 -9.59 -9.29
N ILE A 64 3.56 -8.48 -9.10
CA ILE A 64 3.22 -7.44 -8.13
C ILE A 64 2.98 -6.12 -8.85
N ALA A 65 2.07 -5.30 -8.35
CA ALA A 65 1.95 -3.92 -8.79
C ALA A 65 2.55 -2.97 -7.75
N LEU A 66 3.42 -2.08 -8.23
CA LEU A 66 4.15 -1.10 -7.41
C LEU A 66 3.44 0.26 -7.54
N SER A 67 3.11 0.88 -6.41
CA SER A 67 2.58 2.24 -6.38
C SER A 67 3.68 3.31 -6.43
N SER A 68 4.92 2.93 -6.10
CA SER A 68 6.11 3.78 -6.13
C SER A 68 7.38 2.92 -6.18
N GLY A 69 8.54 3.53 -6.49
CA GLY A 69 9.82 2.81 -6.54
C GLY A 69 10.13 2.15 -7.89
N ILE A 70 9.62 2.73 -8.97
CA ILE A 70 9.84 2.33 -10.37
C ILE A 70 10.33 3.54 -11.17
N TRP A 71 11.51 4.04 -10.82
CA TRP A 71 12.32 4.98 -11.60
C TRP A 71 13.74 5.05 -11.01
#